data_AF-A0A942DP79-F1
#
_entry.id   AF-A0A942DP79-F1
#
_cell.length_a   1.000
_cell.length_b   1.000
_cell.length_c   1.000
_cell.angle_alpha   90.00
_cell.angle_beta   90.00
_cell.angle_gamma   90.00
#
_symmetry.space_group_name_H-M   'P 1'
#
loop_
_entity.id
_entity.type
_entity.pdbx_description
1 polymer ?
#
loop_
_entity_poly.entity_id
_entity_poly.type
_entity_poly.pdbx_seq_one_letter_code
_entity_poly.pdbx_strand_id
1 'polypeptide(L)'
;MKKLLLIFMMMFLVVTAARADDADSDYGGPVQWNSFQTYMKERQEEDRIRGMSYMISGAIATIGGVAGYYNSEDSFSRGIYAIAQSVGVAAIGYGATNYWNGNEYNSFFYAVEGAHLTSGQKAELLQRFLEKEKEERHRARWIKVATHSLIAVANLYSASHEQDRNVRGVLNFLAGTNAVIAFSYAF
;
A
#
# COMPACT_ATOMS: atom_id res chain seq x y z
N MET A 1 23.68 18.34 5.62
CA MET A 1 22.60 18.66 4.65
C MET A 1 22.19 17.46 3.78
N LYS A 2 23.10 16.77 3.06
CA LYS A 2 22.73 15.64 2.18
C LYS A 2 21.95 14.49 2.87
N LYS A 3 22.30 14.14 4.11
CA LYS A 3 21.60 13.10 4.89
C LYS A 3 20.16 13.48 5.32
N LEU A 4 19.92 14.77 5.56
CA LEU A 4 18.59 15.27 5.99
C LEU A 4 17.62 15.32 4.81
N LEU A 5 18.12 15.66 3.62
CA LEU A 5 17.37 15.64 2.36
C LEU A 5 16.90 14.21 2.02
N LEU A 6 17.77 13.21 2.20
CA LEU A 6 17.45 11.81 1.91
C LEU A 6 16.37 11.25 2.86
N ILE A 7 16.46 11.59 4.15
CA ILE A 7 15.47 11.24 5.18
C ILE A 7 14.11 11.87 4.87
N PHE A 8 14.10 13.16 4.47
CA PHE A 8 12.88 13.86 4.10
C PHE A 8 12.26 13.26 2.83
N MET A 9 13.08 12.90 1.85
CA MET A 9 12.64 12.25 0.61
C MET A 9 12.07 10.85 0.85
N MET A 10 12.67 10.05 1.75
CA MET A 10 12.11 8.75 2.15
C MET A 10 10.79 8.89 2.90
N MET A 11 10.66 9.86 3.81
CA MET A 11 9.37 10.12 4.47
C MET A 11 8.30 10.55 3.46
N PHE A 12 8.66 11.35 2.45
CA PHE A 12 7.72 11.77 1.41
C PHE A 12 7.24 10.59 0.54
N LEU A 13 8.12 9.64 0.23
CA LEU A 13 7.78 8.41 -0.51
C LEU A 13 6.84 7.49 0.27
N VAL A 14 7.01 7.40 1.59
CA VAL A 14 6.16 6.58 2.46
C VAL A 14 4.75 7.16 2.58
N VAL A 15 4.62 8.49 2.67
CA VAL A 15 3.31 9.18 2.75
C VAL A 15 2.54 9.09 1.43
N THR A 16 3.24 9.24 0.30
CA THR A 16 2.62 9.14 -1.02
C THR A 16 2.15 7.71 -1.32
N ALA A 17 2.91 6.69 -0.90
CA ALA A 17 2.48 5.30 -1.01
C ALA A 17 1.25 4.97 -0.15
N ALA A 18 1.17 5.49 1.08
CA ALA A 18 0.03 5.26 1.97
C ALA A 18 -1.26 5.92 1.46
N ARG A 19 -1.19 7.10 0.85
CA ARG A 19 -2.36 7.75 0.21
C ARG A 19 -2.79 7.12 -1.11
N ALA A 20 -1.86 6.57 -1.89
CA ALA A 20 -2.16 5.92 -3.16
C ALA A 20 -2.88 4.56 -3.01
N ASP A 21 -2.84 3.95 -1.82
CA ASP A 21 -3.53 2.70 -1.52
C ASP A 21 -5.01 2.92 -1.10
N ASP A 22 -5.36 4.10 -0.58
CA ASP A 22 -6.72 4.44 -0.09
C ASP A 22 -7.57 5.23 -1.12
N ALA A 23 -6.95 5.87 -2.13
CA ALA A 23 -7.63 6.76 -3.08
C ALA A 23 -8.11 6.09 -4.39
N ASP A 24 -7.54 4.94 -4.78
CA ASP A 24 -7.74 4.35 -6.12
C ASP A 24 -8.76 3.19 -6.18
N SER A 25 -9.46 2.88 -5.08
CA SER A 25 -10.22 1.62 -5.00
C SER A 25 -11.72 1.76 -4.79
N ASP A 26 -12.31 2.96 -4.80
CA ASP A 26 -13.75 3.11 -4.53
C ASP A 26 -14.57 3.31 -5.80
N TYR A 27 -15.69 2.58 -5.91
CA TYR A 27 -16.71 2.89 -6.90
C TYR A 27 -17.56 4.08 -6.43
N GLY A 28 -17.22 5.29 -6.90
CA GLY A 28 -17.97 6.52 -6.61
C GLY A 28 -19.20 6.78 -7.50
N GLY A 29 -19.55 5.85 -8.39
CA GLY A 29 -20.63 6.00 -9.36
C GLY A 29 -22.03 5.73 -8.80
N PRO A 30 -23.10 5.94 -9.59
CA PRO A 30 -24.46 5.64 -9.18
C PRO A 30 -24.63 4.13 -8.96
N VAL A 31 -25.50 3.73 -8.02
CA VAL A 31 -25.83 2.32 -7.72
C VAL A 31 -26.65 1.70 -8.87
N GLN A 32 -26.00 1.46 -9.99
CA GLN A 32 -26.58 0.94 -11.22
C GLN A 32 -25.62 -0.09 -11.81
N TRP A 33 -26.14 -1.27 -12.13
CA TRP A 33 -25.34 -2.39 -12.61
C TRP A 33 -24.53 -2.06 -13.87
N ASN A 34 -25.14 -1.36 -14.85
CA ASN A 34 -24.44 -1.02 -16.09
C ASN A 34 -23.25 -0.08 -15.85
N SER A 35 -23.42 0.92 -14.99
CA SER A 35 -22.36 1.87 -14.63
C SER A 35 -21.23 1.18 -13.87
N PHE A 36 -21.56 0.25 -12.98
CA PHE A 36 -20.59 -0.58 -12.28
C PHE A 36 -19.86 -1.54 -13.24
N GLN A 37 -20.57 -2.16 -14.19
CA GLN A 37 -19.96 -3.05 -15.18
C GLN A 37 -18.95 -2.33 -16.07
N THR A 38 -19.25 -1.11 -16.52
CA THR A 38 -18.28 -0.29 -17.28
C THR A 38 -17.05 0.03 -16.43
N TYR A 39 -17.26 0.49 -15.20
CA TYR A 39 -16.18 0.73 -14.24
C TYR A 39 -15.30 -0.51 -14.04
N MET A 40 -15.90 -1.70 -13.89
CA MET A 40 -15.15 -2.94 -13.68
C MET A 40 -14.28 -3.31 -14.88
N LYS A 41 -14.75 -3.10 -16.10
CA LYS A 41 -13.95 -3.37 -17.31
C LYS A 41 -12.73 -2.45 -17.41
N GLU A 42 -12.92 -1.16 -17.11
CA GLU A 42 -11.83 -0.18 -17.09
C GLU A 42 -10.84 -0.51 -15.97
N ARG A 43 -11.35 -0.79 -14.77
CA ARG A 43 -10.53 -1.10 -13.60
C ARG A 43 -9.69 -2.37 -13.76
N GLN A 44 -10.22 -3.40 -14.43
CA GLN A 44 -9.47 -4.62 -14.71
C GLN A 44 -8.24 -4.39 -15.59
N GLU A 45 -8.37 -3.52 -16.60
CA GLU A 45 -7.24 -3.16 -17.46
C GLU A 45 -6.23 -2.29 -16.69
N GLU A 46 -6.71 -1.36 -15.88
CA GLU A 46 -5.84 -0.57 -14.99
C GLU A 46 -5.09 -1.43 -13.98
N ASP A 47 -5.75 -2.38 -13.33
CA ASP A 47 -5.15 -3.32 -12.39
C ASP A 47 -4.05 -4.15 -13.06
N ARG A 48 -4.26 -4.54 -14.32
CA ARG A 48 -3.26 -5.25 -15.12
C ARG A 48 -2.04 -4.37 -15.41
N ILE A 49 -2.25 -3.14 -15.86
CA ILE A 49 -1.17 -2.18 -16.17
C ILE A 49 -0.39 -1.82 -14.90
N ARG A 50 -1.10 -1.52 -13.81
CA ARG A 50 -0.52 -1.19 -12.50
C ARG A 50 0.24 -2.39 -11.94
N GLY A 51 -0.32 -3.59 -12.02
CA GLY A 51 0.32 -4.84 -11.63
C GLY A 51 1.65 -5.07 -12.35
N MET A 52 1.67 -4.93 -13.69
CA MET A 52 2.91 -5.01 -14.47
C MET A 52 3.92 -3.94 -14.08
N SER A 53 3.47 -2.71 -13.86
CA SER A 53 4.34 -1.59 -13.47
C SER A 53 5.03 -1.84 -12.13
N TYR A 54 4.30 -2.38 -11.14
CA TYR A 54 4.88 -2.79 -9.85
C TYR A 54 5.85 -3.96 -9.99
N MET A 55 5.54 -4.96 -10.81
CA MET A 55 6.45 -6.09 -11.05
C MET A 55 7.76 -5.63 -11.70
N ILE A 56 7.71 -4.77 -12.72
CA ILE A 56 8.90 -4.26 -13.42
C ILE A 56 9.73 -3.37 -12.49
N SER A 57 9.11 -2.40 -11.84
CA SER A 57 9.82 -1.50 -10.92
C SER A 57 10.37 -2.26 -9.70
N GLY A 58 9.63 -3.23 -9.18
CA GLY A 58 10.07 -4.13 -8.12
C GLY A 58 11.29 -4.96 -8.54
N ALA A 59 11.29 -5.53 -9.75
CA ALA A 59 12.43 -6.27 -10.29
C ALA A 59 13.68 -5.40 -10.40
N ILE A 60 13.55 -4.17 -10.92
CA ILE A 60 14.67 -3.21 -11.00
C ILE A 60 15.20 -2.88 -9.60
N ALA A 61 14.32 -2.61 -8.64
CA ALA A 61 14.69 -2.32 -7.26
C ALA A 61 15.38 -3.53 -6.57
N THR A 62 14.91 -4.75 -6.81
CA THR A 62 15.52 -5.98 -6.30
C THR A 62 16.93 -6.18 -6.87
N ILE A 63 17.09 -6.09 -8.19
CA ILE A 63 18.40 -6.25 -8.85
C ILE A 63 19.37 -5.17 -8.39
N GLY A 64 18.93 -3.90 -8.39
CA GLY A 64 19.73 -2.78 -7.92
C GLY A 64 20.09 -2.88 -6.44
N GLY A 65 19.17 -3.36 -5.61
CA GLY A 65 19.40 -3.63 -4.19
C GLY A 65 20.47 -4.71 -3.98
N VAL A 66 20.37 -5.85 -4.66
CA VAL A 66 21.37 -6.92 -4.58
C VAL A 66 22.75 -6.43 -5.04
N ALA A 67 22.81 -5.78 -6.21
CA ALA A 67 24.08 -5.28 -6.75
C ALA A 67 24.70 -4.21 -5.83
N GLY A 68 23.90 -3.28 -5.32
CA GLY A 68 24.36 -2.25 -4.40
C GLY A 68 24.84 -2.81 -3.06
N TYR A 69 24.17 -3.83 -2.53
CA TYR A 69 24.56 -4.50 -1.29
C TYR A 69 25.97 -5.07 -1.38
N TYR A 70 26.27 -5.84 -2.43
CA TYR A 70 27.56 -6.49 -2.59
C TYR A 70 28.69 -5.53 -2.98
N ASN A 71 28.38 -4.39 -3.61
CA ASN A 71 29.36 -3.38 -3.99
C ASN A 71 29.58 -2.29 -2.92
N SER A 72 28.88 -2.36 -1.78
CA SER A 72 29.02 -1.38 -0.70
C SER A 72 30.02 -1.83 0.36
N GLU A 73 30.86 -0.90 0.82
CA GLU A 73 31.87 -1.15 1.85
C GLU A 73 31.34 -0.90 3.27
N ASP A 74 30.43 0.05 3.46
CA ASP A 74 29.90 0.40 4.79
C ASP A 74 28.58 -0.31 5.12
N SER A 75 28.42 -0.64 6.41
CA SER A 75 27.26 -1.38 6.92
C SER A 75 25.94 -0.61 6.76
N PHE A 76 25.97 0.73 6.72
CA PHE A 76 24.77 1.54 6.57
C PHE A 76 24.24 1.48 5.13
N SER A 77 25.11 1.64 4.13
CA SER A 77 24.75 1.49 2.71
C SER A 77 24.25 0.08 2.42
N ARG A 78 24.90 -0.96 2.95
CA ARG A 78 24.39 -2.34 2.86
C ARG A 78 22.98 -2.47 3.45
N GLY A 79 22.72 -1.83 4.59
CA GLY A 79 21.37 -1.80 5.19
C GLY A 79 20.33 -1.18 4.25
N ILE A 80 20.64 -0.04 3.62
CA ILE A 80 19.74 0.62 2.66
C ILE A 80 19.47 -0.28 1.46
N TYR A 81 20.50 -0.91 0.90
CA TYR A 81 20.35 -1.79 -0.25
C TYR A 81 19.56 -3.07 0.07
N ALA A 82 19.71 -3.63 1.28
CA ALA A 82 18.90 -4.75 1.75
C ALA A 82 17.41 -4.36 1.89
N ILE A 83 17.13 -3.15 2.38
CA ILE A 83 15.76 -2.61 2.41
C ILE A 83 15.21 -2.46 0.99
N ALA A 84 15.98 -1.86 0.08
CA ALA A 84 15.59 -1.69 -1.32
C ALA A 84 15.28 -3.04 -2.00
N GLN A 85 16.09 -4.07 -1.75
CA GLN A 85 15.85 -5.42 -2.24
C GLN A 85 14.52 -5.98 -1.72
N SER A 86 14.28 -5.85 -0.41
CA SER A 86 13.09 -6.37 0.26
C SER A 86 11.82 -5.65 -0.24
N VAL A 87 11.88 -4.33 -0.39
CA VAL A 87 10.81 -3.52 -0.98
C VAL A 87 10.56 -3.92 -2.43
N GLY A 88 11.60 -4.19 -3.21
CA GLY A 88 11.47 -4.66 -4.59
C GLY A 88 10.73 -6.00 -4.69
N VAL A 89 11.07 -6.97 -3.82
CA VAL A 89 10.37 -8.27 -3.77
C VAL A 89 8.92 -8.10 -3.35
N ALA A 90 8.65 -7.26 -2.35
CA ALA A 90 7.29 -6.95 -1.93
C ALA A 90 6.48 -6.29 -3.06
N ALA A 91 7.08 -5.36 -3.81
CA ALA A 91 6.45 -4.73 -4.96
C ALA A 91 6.13 -5.74 -6.08
N ILE A 92 6.99 -6.74 -6.32
CA ILE A 92 6.69 -7.85 -7.26
C ILE A 92 5.48 -8.64 -6.78
N GLY A 93 5.43 -9.02 -5.50
CA GLY A 93 4.30 -9.76 -4.93
C GLY A 93 2.99 -8.97 -5.00
N TYR A 94 3.04 -7.68 -4.68
CA TYR A 94 1.89 -6.77 -4.80
C TYR A 94 1.43 -6.62 -6.26
N GLY A 95 2.38 -6.41 -7.18
CA GLY A 95 2.09 -6.30 -8.61
C GLY A 95 1.49 -7.59 -9.20
N ALA A 96 2.00 -8.75 -8.78
CA ALA A 96 1.45 -10.06 -9.14
C ALA A 96 -0.01 -10.21 -8.67
N THR A 97 -0.27 -9.84 -7.41
CA THR A 97 -1.63 -9.91 -6.83
C THR A 97 -2.60 -9.04 -7.63
N ASN A 98 -2.23 -7.80 -7.95
CA ASN A 98 -3.06 -6.91 -8.75
C ASN A 98 -3.25 -7.43 -10.19
N TYR A 99 -2.20 -7.99 -10.81
CA TYR A 99 -2.29 -8.48 -12.19
C TYR A 99 -3.21 -9.70 -12.33
N TRP A 100 -3.14 -10.66 -11.41
CA TRP A 100 -3.87 -11.92 -11.51
C TRP A 100 -5.19 -11.95 -10.76
N ASN A 101 -5.26 -11.33 -9.59
CA ASN A 101 -6.47 -11.34 -8.74
C ASN A 101 -7.25 -10.02 -8.87
N GLY A 102 -6.54 -8.91 -9.04
CA GLY A 102 -7.10 -7.56 -8.98
C GLY A 102 -7.76 -7.28 -7.62
N ASN A 103 -8.79 -6.46 -7.61
CA ASN A 103 -9.49 -6.08 -6.37
C ASN A 103 -10.67 -7.00 -6.01
N GLU A 104 -11.23 -6.80 -4.81
CA GLU A 104 -12.39 -7.54 -4.30
C GLU A 104 -13.64 -7.39 -5.19
N TYR A 105 -13.73 -6.28 -5.93
CA TYR A 105 -14.81 -6.04 -6.89
C TYR A 105 -14.78 -7.03 -8.06
N ASN A 106 -13.62 -7.56 -8.45
CA ASN A 106 -13.54 -8.56 -9.53
C ASN A 106 -14.29 -9.84 -9.17
N SER A 107 -14.15 -10.32 -7.94
CA SER A 107 -14.82 -11.54 -7.48
C SER A 107 -16.33 -11.33 -7.37
N PHE A 108 -16.76 -10.19 -6.83
CA PHE A 108 -18.17 -9.81 -6.78
C PHE A 108 -18.77 -9.67 -8.20
N PHE A 109 -18.07 -8.94 -9.07
CA PHE A 109 -18.48 -8.71 -10.45
C PHE A 109 -18.64 -10.02 -11.21
N TYR A 110 -17.65 -10.91 -11.14
CA TYR A 110 -17.71 -12.24 -11.75
C TYR A 110 -18.94 -13.05 -11.28
N ALA A 111 -19.17 -13.07 -9.96
CA ALA A 111 -20.29 -13.80 -9.37
C ALA A 111 -21.66 -13.25 -9.80
N VAL A 112 -21.82 -11.93 -9.85
CA VAL A 112 -23.10 -11.28 -10.17
C VAL A 112 -23.34 -11.17 -11.69
N GLU A 113 -22.28 -11.01 -12.48
CA GLU A 113 -22.38 -11.00 -13.94
C GLU A 113 -22.86 -12.36 -14.47
N GLY A 114 -22.26 -13.46 -13.99
CA GLY A 114 -22.60 -14.82 -14.39
C GLY A 114 -23.92 -15.36 -13.81
N ALA A 115 -24.52 -14.67 -12.86
CA ALA A 115 -25.79 -15.08 -12.25
C ALA A 115 -27.00 -14.65 -13.09
N HIS A 116 -28.02 -15.51 -13.14
CA HIS A 116 -29.31 -15.25 -13.77
C HIS A 116 -30.18 -14.37 -12.85
N LEU A 117 -29.76 -13.13 -12.67
CA LEU A 117 -30.44 -12.13 -11.83
C LEU A 117 -31.05 -11.04 -12.70
N THR A 118 -32.19 -10.52 -12.28
CA THR A 118 -32.79 -9.32 -12.88
C THR A 118 -31.94 -8.10 -12.59
N SER A 119 -32.05 -7.05 -13.41
CA SER A 119 -31.30 -5.80 -13.21
C SER A 119 -31.54 -5.17 -11.84
N GLY A 120 -32.77 -5.28 -11.30
CA GLY A 120 -33.10 -4.79 -9.95
C GLY A 120 -32.37 -5.56 -8.85
N GLN A 121 -32.31 -6.89 -8.95
CA GLN A 121 -31.58 -7.72 -7.98
C GLN A 121 -30.07 -7.46 -8.03
N LYS A 122 -29.50 -7.27 -9.23
CA LYS A 122 -28.09 -6.90 -9.38
C LYS A 122 -27.78 -5.55 -8.73
N ALA A 123 -28.67 -4.56 -8.90
CA ALA A 123 -28.53 -3.25 -8.27
C ALA A 123 -28.65 -3.32 -6.74
N GLU A 124 -29.58 -4.12 -6.20
CA GLU A 124 -29.72 -4.30 -4.76
C GLU A 124 -28.49 -4.99 -4.13
N LEU A 125 -27.97 -6.03 -4.79
CA LEU A 125 -26.75 -6.70 -4.35
C LEU A 125 -25.55 -5.74 -4.40
N LEU A 126 -25.43 -4.97 -5.47
CA LEU A 126 -24.38 -3.95 -5.60
C LEU A 126 -24.47 -2.93 -4.47
N GLN A 127 -25.68 -2.45 -4.14
CA GLN A 127 -25.86 -1.51 -3.03
C GLN A 127 -25.34 -2.07 -1.71
N ARG A 128 -25.80 -3.27 -1.34
CA ARG A 128 -25.42 -3.92 -0.08
C ARG A 128 -23.92 -4.21 -0.02
N PHE A 129 -23.36 -4.62 -1.16
CA PHE A 129 -21.94 -4.86 -1.30
C PHE A 129 -21.14 -3.57 -1.07
N LEU A 130 -21.48 -2.46 -1.74
CA LEU A 130 -20.80 -1.17 -1.57
C LEU A 130 -20.92 -0.62 -0.14
N GLU A 131 -22.10 -0.76 0.49
CA GLU A 131 -22.29 -0.38 1.90
C GLU A 131 -21.38 -1.18 2.83
N LYS A 132 -21.28 -2.49 2.62
CA LYS A 132 -20.43 -3.38 3.42
C LYS A 132 -18.95 -3.06 3.24
N GLU A 133 -18.54 -2.85 2.00
CA GLU A 133 -17.14 -2.62 1.63
C GLU A 133 -16.66 -1.24 2.16
N LYS A 134 -17.54 -0.22 2.14
CA LYS A 134 -17.31 1.06 2.83
C LYS A 134 -17.11 0.91 4.34
N GLU A 135 -17.90 0.06 5.00
CA GLU A 135 -17.76 -0.21 6.43
C GLU A 135 -16.43 -0.90 6.74
N GLU A 136 -16.06 -1.92 5.96
CA GLU A 136 -14.81 -2.65 6.13
C GLU A 136 -13.59 -1.77 5.87
N ARG A 137 -13.62 -0.93 4.84
CA ARG A 137 -12.56 0.07 4.60
C ARG A 137 -12.41 1.05 5.75
N HIS A 138 -13.51 1.56 6.30
CA HIS A 138 -13.44 2.44 7.47
C HIS A 138 -12.80 1.73 8.68
N ARG A 139 -13.16 0.46 8.94
CA ARG A 139 -12.55 -0.33 10.02
C ARG A 139 -11.07 -0.59 9.77
N ALA A 140 -10.70 -1.02 8.57
CA ALA A 140 -9.33 -1.31 8.17
C ALA A 140 -8.44 -0.07 8.30
N ARG A 141 -8.93 1.10 7.86
CA ARG A 141 -8.27 2.39 8.04
C ARG A 141 -7.95 2.67 9.49
N TRP A 142 -8.91 2.53 10.40
CA TRP A 142 -8.68 2.76 11.84
C TRP A 142 -7.73 1.74 12.46
N ILE A 143 -7.76 0.48 12.01
CA ILE A 143 -6.78 -0.53 12.43
C ILE A 143 -5.36 -0.13 11.98
N LYS A 144 -5.20 0.36 10.74
CA LYS A 144 -3.91 0.88 10.24
C LYS A 144 -3.43 2.07 11.08
N VAL A 145 -4.31 3.04 11.36
CA VAL A 145 -4.01 4.20 12.23
C VAL A 145 -3.53 3.74 13.60
N ALA A 146 -4.26 2.83 14.26
CA ALA A 146 -3.92 2.32 15.58
C ALA A 146 -2.58 1.58 15.57
N THR A 147 -2.38 0.70 14.58
CA THR A 147 -1.15 -0.10 14.44
C THR A 147 0.08 0.78 14.26
N HIS A 148 0.04 1.71 13.30
CA HIS A 148 1.17 2.61 13.07
C HIS A 148 1.41 3.57 14.25
N SER A 149 0.36 4.00 14.94
CA SER A 149 0.50 4.80 16.17
C SER A 149 1.20 4.00 17.28
N LEU A 150 0.83 2.74 17.49
CA LEU A 150 1.48 1.86 18.48
C LEU A 150 2.94 1.59 18.13
N ILE A 151 3.25 1.33 16.86
CA ILE A 151 4.63 1.16 16.38
C ILE A 151 5.44 2.45 16.61
N ALA A 152 4.84 3.62 16.36
CA ALA A 152 5.49 4.90 16.59
C ALA A 152 5.85 5.09 18.08
N VAL A 153 4.90 4.81 18.98
CA VAL A 153 5.11 4.90 20.44
C VAL A 153 6.17 3.88 20.91
N ALA A 154 6.12 2.63 20.44
CA ALA A 154 7.09 1.61 20.80
C ALA A 154 8.51 1.99 20.35
N ASN A 155 8.66 2.56 19.15
CA ASN A 155 9.94 3.04 18.65
C ASN A 155 10.45 4.28 19.43
N LEU A 156 9.57 5.21 19.81
CA LEU A 156 9.94 6.34 20.68
C LEU A 156 10.43 5.88 22.05
N TYR A 157 9.70 4.93 22.64
CA TYR A 157 10.07 4.34 23.93
C TYR A 157 11.42 3.60 23.84
N SER A 158 11.62 2.82 22.78
CA SER A 158 12.89 2.13 22.55
C SER A 158 14.04 3.13 22.34
N ALA A 159 13.80 4.20 21.58
CA ALA A 159 14.80 5.25 21.35
C ALA A 159 15.19 5.98 22.65
N SER A 160 14.25 6.22 23.57
CA SER A 160 14.56 6.91 24.83
C SER A 160 15.41 6.09 25.80
N HIS A 161 15.44 4.76 25.63
CA HIS A 161 16.22 3.84 26.46
C HIS A 161 17.49 3.32 25.77
N GLU A 162 17.63 3.53 24.46
CA GLU A 162 18.78 3.08 23.68
C GLU A 162 20.02 3.94 23.93
N GLN A 163 21.16 3.30 24.24
CA GLN A 163 22.43 4.00 24.52
C GLN A 163 23.22 4.27 23.24
N ASP A 164 23.13 3.40 22.24
CA ASP A 164 23.82 3.59 20.96
C ASP A 164 23.17 4.74 20.15
N ARG A 165 23.98 5.75 19.81
CA ARG A 165 23.50 6.96 19.11
C ARG A 165 22.98 6.67 17.70
N ASN A 166 23.55 5.69 17.00
CA ASN A 166 23.12 5.32 15.65
C ASN A 166 21.79 4.55 15.73
N VAL A 167 21.67 3.59 16.65
CA VAL A 167 20.43 2.82 16.85
C VAL A 167 19.30 3.74 17.32
N ARG A 168 19.57 4.64 18.25
CA ARG A 168 18.63 5.68 18.69
C ARG A 168 18.15 6.56 17.53
N GLY A 169 19.06 6.92 16.62
CA GLY A 169 18.73 7.70 15.42
C GLY A 169 17.76 6.95 14.49
N VAL A 170 17.98 5.66 14.28
CA VAL A 170 17.09 4.80 13.48
C VAL A 170 15.71 4.66 14.14
N LEU A 171 15.66 4.39 15.45
CA LEU A 171 14.40 4.25 16.19
C LEU A 171 13.56 5.53 16.15
N ASN A 172 14.19 6.71 16.33
CA ASN A 172 13.49 7.99 16.19
C ASN A 172 12.97 8.24 14.77
N PHE A 173 13.72 7.82 13.74
CA PHE A 173 13.26 7.91 12.35
C PHE A 173 12.06 6.99 12.08
N LEU A 174 12.11 5.75 12.56
CA LEU A 174 11.00 4.80 12.44
C LEU A 174 9.76 5.28 13.18
N ALA A 175 9.94 5.87 14.36
CA ALA A 175 8.85 6.50 15.11
C ALA A 175 8.17 7.61 14.31
N GLY A 176 8.95 8.58 13.81
CA GLY A 176 8.43 9.68 13.02
C GLY A 176 7.71 9.19 11.76
N THR A 177 8.31 8.24 11.04
CA THR A 177 7.72 7.66 9.83
C THR A 177 6.36 7.02 10.11
N ASN A 178 6.26 6.18 11.14
CA ASN A 178 5.00 5.52 11.50
C ASN A 178 3.95 6.52 12.00
N ALA A 179 4.33 7.57 12.73
CA ALA A 179 3.41 8.61 13.15
C ALA A 179 2.81 9.36 11.94
N VAL A 180 3.63 9.65 10.93
CA VAL A 180 3.16 10.31 9.70
C VAL A 180 2.27 9.36 8.87
N ILE A 181 2.59 8.07 8.79
CA ILE A 181 1.70 7.08 8.15
C ILE A 181 0.35 7.03 8.87
N ALA A 182 0.34 6.92 10.20
CA ALA A 182 -0.89 6.92 10.99
C ALA A 182 -1.72 8.18 10.74
N PHE A 183 -1.06 9.35 10.71
CA PHE A 183 -1.71 10.61 10.37
C PHE A 183 -2.30 10.58 8.94
N SER A 184 -1.57 10.04 7.96
CA SER A 184 -2.08 9.97 6.58
C SER A 184 -3.31 9.07 6.41
N TYR A 185 -3.47 8.03 7.22
CA TYR A 185 -4.69 7.21 7.21
C TYR A 185 -5.83 7.85 8.01
N ALA A 186 -5.54 8.77 8.92
CA ALA A 186 -6.58 9.46 9.69
C ALA A 186 -7.31 10.55 8.87
N PHE A 187 -6.71 11.04 7.76
CA PHE A 187 -7.19 12.16 6.95
C PHE A 187 -7.17 11.87 5.44
#